data_AF-A0A165EEL0-F1
#
_entry.id   AF-A0A165EEL0-F1
#
_cell.length_a   1.000
_cell.length_b   1.000
_cell.length_c   1.000
_cell.angle_alpha   90.00
_cell.angle_beta   90.00
_cell.angle_gamma   90.00
#
_symmetry.space_group_name_H-M   'P 1'
#
loop_
_entity.id
_entity.type
_entity.pdbx_description
1 polymer ?
#
loop_
_entity_poly.entity_id
_entity_poly.type
_entity_poly.pdbx_seq_one_letter_code
_entity_poly.pdbx_strand_id
1 'polypeptide(L)'
;DMPKTLLYCDTIDLGHRVAEYLRGLLPQKLQAEGGTLIRTVNALSCPQCKQDALDTLAQHGEERTCGIHTATDVISMGVDISDIERVVCFGTPDSLVTMLQRIGRAARARDVSGTAYVYVR
;
A
#
# COMPACT_ATOMS: atom_id res chain seq x y z
N ASP A 1 8.52 -5.46 -14.16
CA ASP A 1 8.30 -4.28 -13.32
C ASP A 1 7.25 -4.60 -12.27
N MET A 2 7.35 -4.06 -11.05
CA MET A 2 6.41 -4.29 -9.95
C MET A 2 5.45 -3.11 -9.85
N PRO A 3 4.13 -3.27 -10.03
CA PRO A 3 3.20 -2.14 -10.03
C PRO A 3 3.12 -1.48 -8.66
N LYS A 4 2.98 -0.15 -8.64
CA LYS A 4 2.80 0.62 -7.41
C LYS A 4 1.49 0.21 -6.73
N THR A 5 1.62 -0.45 -5.58
CA THR A 5 0.53 -1.15 -4.91
C THR A 5 0.23 -0.55 -3.54
N LEU A 6 -1.03 -0.21 -3.30
CA LEU A 6 -1.56 0.13 -1.99
C LEU A 6 -2.37 -1.05 -1.44
N LEU A 7 -1.93 -1.62 -0.32
CA LEU A 7 -2.56 -2.79 0.31
C LEU A 7 -3.22 -2.38 1.63
N TYR A 8 -4.53 -2.44 1.68
CA TYR A 8 -5.34 -2.19 2.86
C TYR A 8 -5.49 -3.46 3.69
N CYS A 9 -5.19 -3.35 4.98
CA CYS A 9 -5.52 -4.35 5.99
C CYS A 9 -6.46 -3.73 7.03
N ASP A 10 -7.41 -4.53 7.54
CA ASP A 10 -8.39 -4.05 8.51
C ASP A 10 -7.78 -3.81 9.91
N THR A 11 -6.66 -4.48 10.24
CA THR A 11 -5.96 -4.29 11.52
C THR A 11 -4.46 -4.07 11.32
N ILE A 12 -3.85 -3.43 12.33
CA ILE A 12 -2.40 -3.20 12.39
C ILE A 12 -1.65 -4.53 12.41
N ASP A 13 -2.07 -5.48 13.24
CA ASP A 13 -1.50 -6.83 13.33
C ASP A 13 -1.50 -7.54 11.97
N LEU A 14 -2.64 -7.51 11.27
CA LEU A 14 -2.75 -8.11 9.94
C LEU A 14 -1.81 -7.42 8.95
N GLY A 15 -1.70 -6.08 8.99
CA GLY A 15 -0.75 -5.33 8.19
C GLY A 15 0.70 -5.77 8.40
N HIS A 16 1.13 -5.94 9.65
CA HIS A 16 2.48 -6.43 9.97
C HIS A 16 2.72 -7.84 9.44
N ARG A 17 1.79 -8.77 9.72
CA ARG A 17 1.90 -10.17 9.28
C ARG A 17 1.94 -10.31 7.76
N VAL A 18 1.11 -9.55 7.04
CA VAL A 18 1.11 -9.53 5.58
C VAL A 18 2.44 -8.98 5.06
N ALA A 19 2.94 -7.87 5.61
CA ALA A 19 4.21 -7.29 5.18
C ALA A 19 5.38 -8.25 5.41
N GLU A 20 5.46 -8.91 6.57
CA GLU A 20 6.48 -9.91 6.88
C GLU A 20 6.40 -11.11 5.93
N TYR A 21 5.20 -11.62 5.68
CA TYR A 21 4.98 -12.70 4.73
C TYR A 21 5.47 -12.33 3.32
N LEU A 22 5.06 -11.16 2.81
CA LEU A 22 5.48 -10.68 1.50
C LEU A 22 6.99 -10.47 1.40
N ARG A 23 7.64 -9.98 2.47
CA ARG A 23 9.10 -9.85 2.54
C ARG A 23 9.80 -11.22 2.51
N GLY A 24 9.21 -12.22 3.15
CA GLY A 24 9.71 -13.60 3.10
C GLY A 24 9.61 -14.25 1.72
N LEU A 25 8.67 -13.79 0.88
CA LEU A 25 8.55 -14.23 -0.52
C LEU A 25 9.54 -13.54 -1.46
N LEU A 26 10.24 -12.49 -1.01
CA LEU A 26 11.24 -11.82 -1.84
C LEU A 26 12.40 -12.79 -2.15
N PRO A 27 12.98 -12.72 -3.38
CA PRO A 27 14.22 -13.41 -3.69
C PRO A 27 15.29 -13.09 -2.65
N GLN A 28 16.12 -14.08 -2.29
CA GLN A 28 17.12 -13.94 -1.22
C GLN A 28 17.97 -12.66 -1.34
N LYS A 29 18.36 -12.30 -2.57
CA LYS A 29 19.15 -11.08 -2.87
C LYS A 29 18.44 -9.75 -2.52
N LEU A 30 17.12 -9.75 -2.41
CA LEU A 30 16.29 -8.56 -2.09
C LEU A 30 15.76 -8.57 -0.66
N GLN A 31 15.94 -9.65 0.10
CA GLN A 31 15.37 -9.76 1.45
C GLN A 31 15.93 -8.70 2.40
N ALA A 32 17.21 -8.34 2.26
CA ALA A 32 17.83 -7.25 3.04
C ALA A 32 17.17 -5.89 2.78
N GLU A 33 16.60 -5.68 1.60
CA GLU A 33 15.90 -4.46 1.18
C GLU A 33 14.39 -4.55 1.40
N GLY A 34 13.88 -5.65 1.97
CA GLY A 34 12.44 -5.91 2.08
C GLY A 34 11.68 -4.85 2.87
N GLY A 35 12.31 -4.17 3.83
CA GLY A 35 11.72 -3.04 4.54
C GLY A 35 11.56 -1.78 3.69
N THR A 36 12.39 -1.61 2.66
CA THR A 36 12.31 -0.51 1.69
C THR A 36 11.31 -0.84 0.58
N LEU A 37 11.35 -2.06 0.05
CA LEU A 37 10.49 -2.51 -1.06
C LEU A 37 9.02 -2.68 -0.64
N ILE A 38 8.79 -3.07 0.63
CA ILE A 38 7.48 -3.30 1.23
C ILE A 38 7.42 -2.53 2.55
N ARG A 39 6.70 -1.42 2.57
CA ARG A 39 6.58 -0.53 3.74
C ARG A 39 5.24 -0.69 4.44
N THR A 40 5.25 -0.61 5.77
CA THR A 40 4.05 -0.61 6.60
C THR A 40 3.87 0.75 7.22
N VAL A 41 2.68 1.31 7.09
CA VAL A 41 2.31 2.58 7.72
C VAL A 41 0.99 2.38 8.47
N ASN A 42 0.98 2.68 9.76
CA ASN A 42 -0.22 2.56 10.58
C ASN A 42 -0.26 3.62 11.69
N ALA A 43 -1.36 3.66 12.45
CA ALA A 43 -1.57 4.69 13.46
C ALA A 43 -0.44 4.77 14.50
N LEU A 44 0.22 3.64 14.81
CA LEU A 44 1.33 3.52 15.76
C LEU A 44 2.69 3.92 15.17
N SER A 45 2.79 4.12 13.85
CA SER A 45 4.03 4.59 13.23
C SER A 45 4.42 5.98 13.76
N CYS A 46 5.71 6.18 14.02
CA CYS A 46 6.24 7.47 14.43
C CYS A 46 5.97 8.56 13.37
N PRO A 47 5.92 9.86 13.72
CA PRO A 47 5.66 10.93 12.75
C PRO A 47 6.60 10.91 11.55
N GLN A 48 7.91 10.75 11.80
CA GLN A 48 8.91 10.63 10.73
C GLN A 48 8.64 9.40 9.84
N CYS A 49 8.33 8.26 10.45
CA CYS A 49 8.03 7.02 9.76
C CYS A 49 6.83 7.16 8.81
N LYS A 50 5.81 7.92 9.23
CA LYS A 50 4.65 8.26 8.38
C LYS A 50 5.08 9.16 7.23
N GLN A 51 5.84 10.22 7.50
CA GLN A 51 6.34 11.13 6.47
C GLN A 51 7.17 10.38 5.42
N ASP A 52 8.13 9.55 5.84
CA ASP A 52 8.95 8.76 4.90
C ASP A 52 8.09 7.79 4.07
N ALA A 53 7.04 7.20 4.66
CA ALA A 53 6.13 6.33 3.94
C ALA A 53 5.33 7.10 2.87
N LEU A 54 4.92 8.33 3.18
CA LEU A 54 4.24 9.21 2.23
C LEU A 54 5.19 9.69 1.12
N ASP A 55 6.42 10.08 1.47
CA ASP A 55 7.44 10.52 0.52
C ASP A 55 7.78 9.39 -0.48
N THR A 56 7.99 8.17 0.03
CA THR A 56 8.23 6.99 -0.83
C THR A 56 7.00 6.61 -1.66
N LEU A 57 5.78 6.81 -1.14
CA LEU A 57 4.55 6.58 -1.89
C LEU A 57 4.31 7.70 -2.93
N ALA A 58 4.93 8.88 -2.80
CA ALA A 58 4.89 9.94 -3.79
C ALA A 58 5.98 9.80 -4.88
N GLN A 59 6.89 8.81 -4.77
CA GLN A 59 7.88 8.56 -5.82
C GLN A 59 7.25 7.96 -7.09
N HIS A 60 7.85 8.27 -8.24
CA HIS A 60 7.38 7.87 -9.56
C HIS A 60 8.56 7.42 -10.44
N GLY A 61 8.29 6.58 -11.46
CA GLY A 61 9.29 6.16 -12.44
C GLY A 61 10.56 5.55 -11.80
N GLU A 62 11.72 5.97 -12.28
CA GLU A 62 13.04 5.49 -11.84
C GLU A 62 13.38 5.88 -10.39
N GLU A 63 12.72 6.90 -9.81
CA GLU A 63 12.96 7.32 -8.43
C GLU A 63 12.26 6.41 -7.41
N ARG A 64 11.39 5.51 -7.87
CA ARG A 64 10.55 4.69 -7.01
C ARG A 64 11.35 3.56 -6.36
N THR A 65 11.41 3.62 -5.04
CA THR A 65 12.14 2.65 -4.21
C THR A 65 11.23 1.64 -3.51
N CYS A 66 9.94 1.93 -3.39
CA CYS A 66 8.94 1.07 -2.74
C CYS A 66 7.85 0.67 -3.75
N GLY A 67 7.49 -0.61 -3.78
CA GLY A 67 6.39 -1.08 -4.65
C GLY A 67 5.12 -1.47 -3.92
N ILE A 68 5.19 -1.77 -2.61
CA ILE A 68 4.00 -2.11 -1.82
C ILE A 68 3.97 -1.32 -0.53
N HIS A 69 2.90 -0.57 -0.31
CA HIS A 69 2.60 0.08 0.96
C HIS A 69 1.41 -0.60 1.62
N THR A 70 1.62 -1.23 2.77
CA THR A 70 0.55 -1.80 3.60
C THR A 70 0.04 -0.74 4.58
N ALA A 71 -1.26 -0.47 4.57
CA ALA A 71 -1.88 0.56 5.40
C ALA A 71 -3.16 0.06 6.08
N THR A 72 -3.50 0.69 7.21
CA THR A 72 -4.87 0.71 7.74
C THR A 72 -5.59 1.98 7.27
N ASP A 73 -6.92 2.01 7.31
CA ASP A 73 -7.76 3.10 6.77
C ASP A 73 -7.36 4.51 7.21
N VAL A 74 -6.84 4.63 8.44
CA VAL A 74 -6.50 5.91 9.07
C VAL A 74 -5.43 6.70 8.29
N ILE A 75 -4.63 6.04 7.44
CA ILE A 75 -3.48 6.70 6.78
C ILE A 75 -3.72 7.04 5.32
N SER A 76 -4.71 6.44 4.67
CA SER A 76 -5.01 6.77 3.27
C SER A 76 -5.92 7.98 3.09
N MET A 77 -6.30 8.62 4.19
CA MET A 77 -7.14 9.82 4.19
C MET A 77 -6.24 11.06 4.23
N GLY A 78 -5.70 11.49 3.09
CA GLY A 78 -5.07 12.81 2.99
C GLY A 78 -4.03 13.01 1.91
N VAL A 79 -3.49 11.93 1.32
CA VAL A 79 -2.47 12.06 0.27
C VAL A 79 -3.08 11.79 -1.10
N ASP A 80 -2.93 12.76 -2.00
CA ASP A 80 -3.36 12.65 -3.38
C ASP A 80 -2.25 12.03 -4.21
N ILE A 81 -2.40 10.74 -4.51
CA ILE A 81 -1.40 9.95 -5.23
C ILE A 81 -2.11 9.42 -6.46
N SER A 82 -1.79 10.02 -7.59
CA SER A 82 -2.54 9.87 -8.84
C SER A 82 -2.16 8.62 -9.64
N ASP A 83 -1.02 8.00 -9.33
CA ASP A 83 -0.39 6.93 -10.09
C ASP A 83 -0.43 5.55 -9.40
N ILE A 84 -1.36 5.33 -8.46
CA ILE A 84 -1.54 3.99 -7.88
C ILE A 84 -2.12 3.07 -8.97
N GLU A 85 -1.32 2.09 -9.38
CA GLU A 85 -1.68 1.09 -10.39
C GLU A 85 -2.51 -0.05 -9.80
N ARG A 86 -2.29 -0.36 -8.53
CA ARG A 86 -2.96 -1.48 -7.86
C ARG A 86 -3.43 -1.13 -6.46
N VAL A 87 -4.69 -1.45 -6.17
CA VAL A 87 -5.22 -1.46 -4.81
C VAL A 87 -5.58 -2.89 -4.43
N VAL A 88 -5.19 -3.31 -3.24
CA VAL A 88 -5.57 -4.61 -2.67
C VAL A 88 -6.27 -4.36 -1.34
N CYS A 89 -7.51 -4.76 -1.20
CA CYS A 89 -8.21 -4.82 0.08
C CYS A 89 -8.13 -6.24 0.62
N PHE A 90 -7.27 -6.45 1.62
CA PHE A 90 -7.08 -7.74 2.26
C PHE A 90 -7.85 -7.78 3.58
N GLY A 91 -9.07 -8.29 3.51
CA GLY A 91 -10.07 -8.17 4.55
C GLY A 91 -11.38 -7.60 4.01
N THR A 92 -12.41 -7.59 4.85
CA THR A 92 -13.75 -7.13 4.44
C THR A 92 -13.96 -5.72 5.01
N PRO A 93 -13.98 -4.68 4.16
CA PRO A 93 -14.24 -3.32 4.62
C PRO A 93 -15.58 -3.25 5.36
N ASP A 94 -15.66 -2.44 6.43
CA ASP A 94 -16.86 -2.30 7.27
C ASP A 94 -18.09 -1.76 6.53
N SER A 95 -17.87 -1.19 5.33
CA SER A 95 -18.95 -0.72 4.48
C SER A 95 -18.56 -0.72 3.00
N LEU A 96 -19.58 -0.78 2.13
CA LEU A 96 -19.42 -0.56 0.68
C LEU A 96 -18.81 0.81 0.38
N VAL A 97 -19.12 1.83 1.17
CA VAL A 97 -18.55 3.18 0.99
C VAL A 97 -17.05 3.17 1.23
N THR A 98 -16.59 2.52 2.31
CA THR A 98 -15.16 2.34 2.61
C THR A 98 -14.47 1.59 1.48
N MET A 99 -15.08 0.48 1.01
CA MET A 99 -14.57 -0.27 -0.13
C MET A 99 -14.41 0.62 -1.38
N LEU A 100 -15.44 1.38 -1.75
CA LEU A 100 -15.42 2.28 -2.90
C LEU A 100 -14.35 3.36 -2.76
N GLN A 101 -14.18 3.94 -1.57
CA GLN A 101 -13.13 4.92 -1.30
C GLN A 101 -11.73 4.33 -1.43
N ARG A 102 -11.51 3.10 -0.95
CA ARG A 102 -10.24 2.37 -1.09
C ARG A 102 -9.92 2.10 -2.57
N ILE A 103 -10.83 1.45 -3.29
CA ILE A 103 -10.59 1.07 -4.69
C ILE A 103 -10.49 2.27 -5.62
N GLY A 104 -11.19 3.38 -5.32
CA GLY A 104 -11.10 4.64 -6.05
C GLY A 104 -9.77 5.38 -5.90
N ARG A 105 -8.80 4.82 -5.15
CA ARG A 105 -7.41 5.27 -5.17
C ARG A 105 -6.63 4.74 -6.38
N ALA A 106 -7.05 3.62 -6.96
CA ALA A 106 -6.46 3.14 -8.21
C ALA A 106 -6.88 4.04 -9.38
N ALA A 107 -6.01 4.21 -10.38
CA ALA A 107 -6.31 4.90 -11.64
C ALA A 107 -6.87 6.33 -11.52
N ARG A 108 -6.30 7.14 -10.63
CA ARG A 108 -6.72 8.56 -10.51
C ARG A 108 -6.27 9.42 -11.69
N ALA A 109 -5.14 9.11 -12.31
CA ALA A 109 -4.67 9.82 -13.51
C ALA A 109 -5.40 9.36 -14.78
N ARG A 110 -5.69 10.30 -15.69
CA ARG A 110 -6.49 10.07 -16.91
C ARG A 110 -5.97 8.97 -17.83
N ASP A 111 -4.67 8.66 -17.76
CA ASP A 111 -4.00 7.70 -18.64
C ASP A 111 -3.50 6.45 -17.90
N VAL A 112 -3.95 6.22 -16.67
CA VAL A 112 -3.53 5.06 -15.85
C VAL A 112 -4.65 4.03 -15.80
N SER A 113 -4.37 2.80 -16.25
CA SER A 113 -5.23 1.66 -15.96
C SER A 113 -4.88 1.12 -14.57
N GLY A 114 -5.89 0.99 -13.71
CA GLY A 114 -5.73 0.57 -12.33
C GLY A 114 -6.54 -0.68 -12.06
N THR A 115 -5.99 -1.60 -11.27
CA THR A 115 -6.71 -2.81 -10.87
C THR A 115 -6.91 -2.83 -9.36
N ALA A 116 -8.15 -3.09 -8.93
CA ALA A 116 -8.48 -3.31 -7.54
C ALA A 116 -8.83 -4.78 -7.29
N TYR A 117 -8.22 -5.37 -6.26
CA TYR A 117 -8.56 -6.69 -5.76
C TYR A 117 -9.19 -6.55 -4.39
N VAL A 118 -10.35 -7.16 -4.16
CA VAL A 118 -10.97 -7.18 -2.84
C VAL A 118 -11.22 -8.61 -2.42
N TYR A 119 -10.60 -9.00 -1.32
CA TYR A 119 -10.70 -10.34 -0.75
C TYR A 119 -11.75 -10.33 0.35
N VAL A 120 -12.95 -10.78 0.01
CA VAL A 120 -14.05 -10.99 0.95
C VAL A 120 -13.95 -12.41 1.54
N ARG A 121 -14.27 -12.54 2.83
CA ARG A 121 -14.36 -13.83 3.51
C ARG A 121 -15.76 -14.42 3.40
#